data_AF-A0A317Z6C9-F1
#
_entry.id   AF-A0A317Z6C9-F1
#
_cell.length_a   1.000
_cell.length_b   1.000
_cell.length_c   1.000
_cell.angle_alpha   90.00
_cell.angle_beta   90.00
_cell.angle_gamma   90.00
#
_symmetry.space_group_name_H-M   'P 1'
#
loop_
_entity.id
_entity.type
_entity.pdbx_description
1 polymer ?
#
loop_
_entity_poly.entity_id
_entity_poly.type
_entity_poly.pdbx_seq_one_letter_code
_entity_poly.pdbx_strand_id
1 'polypeptide(L)'
;MKLDHTNRAHAKLSASGAKQWLNCPPSIKASEGIVDRTSIFAEEGTFAHELSELYFSRKYGGLTEIEFNKAFSNYKHNEYYSEELREYVEQYVDMVEERVNEAKA
;
A
#
# COMPACT_ATOMS: atom_id res chain seq x y z
N MET A 1 -14.69 3.35 5.14
CA MET A 1 -14.16 2.77 3.89
C MET A 1 -13.57 1.41 4.24
N LYS A 2 -13.93 0.34 3.52
CA LYS A 2 -13.28 -0.96 3.70
C LYS A 2 -12.19 -1.04 2.63
N LEU A 3 -10.95 -0.80 3.04
CA LEU A 3 -9.78 -1.03 2.18
C LEU A 3 -9.59 -2.55 2.09
N ASP A 4 -9.48 -3.07 0.88
CA ASP A 4 -9.36 -4.50 0.61
C ASP A 4 -8.42 -4.68 -0.58
N HIS A 5 -7.12 -4.55 -0.30
CA HIS A 5 -6.09 -4.70 -1.32
C HIS A 5 -5.85 -6.17 -1.69
N THR A 6 -6.32 -7.11 -0.86
CA THR A 6 -6.21 -8.55 -1.08
C THR A 6 -7.11 -9.05 -2.22
N ASN A 7 -8.31 -8.48 -2.38
CA ASN A 7 -9.29 -8.96 -3.37
C ASN A 7 -9.27 -8.19 -4.70
N ARG A 8 -8.40 -7.19 -4.86
CA ARG A 8 -8.29 -6.41 -6.11
C ARG A 8 -7.33 -7.09 -7.09
N ALA A 9 -7.80 -7.38 -8.30
CA ALA A 9 -6.92 -7.83 -9.38
C ALA A 9 -5.80 -6.81 -9.65
N HIS A 10 -4.54 -7.25 -9.61
CA HIS A 10 -3.41 -6.41 -9.97
C HIS A 10 -3.45 -6.03 -11.47
N ALA A 11 -3.00 -4.83 -11.78
CA ALA A 11 -2.74 -4.44 -13.16
C ALA A 11 -1.62 -5.31 -13.76
N LYS A 12 -1.68 -5.60 -15.07
CA LYS A 12 -0.63 -6.39 -15.77
C LYS A 12 0.78 -5.81 -15.60
N LEU A 13 0.88 -4.49 -15.54
CA LEU A 13 2.12 -3.76 -15.28
C LEU A 13 2.00 -3.03 -13.93
N SER A 14 1.76 -3.79 -12.86
CA SER A 14 1.64 -3.23 -11.51
C SER A 14 2.96 -2.59 -11.05
N ALA A 15 2.86 -1.61 -10.15
CA ALA A 15 4.02 -0.97 -9.55
C ALA A 15 4.88 -1.97 -8.74
N SER A 16 4.26 -2.88 -7.98
CA SER A 16 4.98 -3.94 -7.25
C SER A 16 5.71 -4.91 -8.19
N GLY A 17 5.19 -5.14 -9.41
CA GLY A 17 5.84 -5.92 -10.45
C GLY A 17 6.86 -5.16 -11.30
N ALA A 18 7.07 -3.86 -11.07
CA ALA A 18 7.86 -2.99 -11.94
C ALA A 18 9.28 -3.48 -12.19
N LYS A 19 9.95 -3.95 -11.13
CA LYS A 19 11.30 -4.49 -11.27
C LYS A 19 11.33 -5.65 -12.26
N GLN A 20 10.32 -6.52 -12.27
CA GLN A 20 10.29 -7.68 -13.15
C GLN A 20 10.06 -7.26 -14.61
N TRP A 21 8.98 -6.53 -14.90
CA TRP A 21 8.63 -6.21 -16.28
C TRP A 21 9.51 -5.13 -16.92
N LEU A 22 10.15 -4.25 -16.14
CA LEU A 22 11.17 -3.33 -16.66
C LEU A 22 12.43 -4.06 -17.15
N ASN A 23 12.82 -5.15 -16.48
CA ASN A 23 14.04 -5.90 -16.82
C ASN A 23 13.78 -7.07 -17.78
N CYS A 24 12.58 -7.65 -17.74
CA CYS A 24 12.16 -8.74 -18.63
C CYS A 24 10.70 -8.55 -19.06
N PRO A 25 10.41 -7.66 -20.02
CA PRO A 25 9.03 -7.44 -20.48
C PRO A 25 8.28 -8.73 -20.89
N PRO A 26 8.91 -9.72 -21.55
CA PRO A 26 8.25 -10.99 -21.88
C PRO A 26 7.83 -11.82 -20.66
N SER A 27 8.39 -11.57 -19.47
CA SER A 27 8.08 -12.35 -18.27
C SER A 27 6.62 -12.24 -17.87
N ILE A 28 5.95 -11.10 -18.14
CA ILE A 28 4.52 -10.94 -17.82
C ILE A 28 3.69 -11.99 -18.54
N LYS A 29 3.98 -12.22 -19.83
CA LYS A 29 3.31 -13.26 -20.62
C LYS A 29 3.72 -14.67 -20.16
N ALA A 30 4.99 -14.86 -19.80
CA ALA A 30 5.47 -16.15 -19.30
C ALA A 30 4.84 -16.54 -17.95
N SER A 31 4.45 -15.56 -17.14
CA SER A 31 3.76 -15.74 -15.86
C SER A 31 2.24 -15.94 -16.01
N GLU A 32 1.67 -15.80 -17.21
CA GLU A 32 0.22 -16.01 -17.42
C GLU A 32 -0.19 -17.44 -17.03
N GLY A 33 -1.24 -17.55 -16.20
CA GLY A 33 -1.73 -18.83 -15.70
C GLY A 33 -0.94 -19.41 -14.51
N ILE A 34 0.14 -18.76 -14.09
CA ILE A 34 0.82 -19.08 -12.82
C ILE A 34 0.08 -18.36 -11.69
N VAL A 35 -0.34 -19.12 -10.68
CA VAL A 35 -1.07 -18.57 -9.53
C VAL A 35 -0.10 -17.83 -8.61
N ASP A 36 -0.46 -16.60 -8.25
CA ASP A 36 0.28 -15.82 -7.25
C ASP A 36 0.25 -16.52 -5.90
N ARG A 37 1.40 -16.56 -5.23
CA ARG A 37 1.53 -17.11 -3.88
C ARG A 37 1.79 -15.98 -2.91
N THR A 38 0.99 -15.93 -1.85
CA THR A 38 1.23 -15.04 -0.73
C THR A 38 2.32 -15.60 0.19
N SER A 39 2.84 -14.73 1.04
CA SER A 39 3.68 -15.07 2.19
C SER A 39 3.37 -14.08 3.31
N ILE A 40 3.81 -14.38 4.53
CA ILE A 40 3.64 -13.45 5.67
C ILE A 40 4.18 -12.05 5.36
N PHE A 41 5.27 -11.95 4.57
CA PHE A 41 5.86 -10.67 4.18
C PHE A 41 5.03 -9.94 3.12
N ALA A 42 4.36 -10.68 2.23
CA ALA A 42 3.45 -10.09 1.24
C ALA A 42 2.16 -9.58 1.92
N GLU A 43 1.70 -10.27 2.96
CA GLU A 43 0.56 -9.87 3.76
C GLU A 43 0.88 -8.65 4.64
N GLU A 44 2.03 -8.63 5.30
CA GLU A 44 2.53 -7.46 6.03
C GLU A 44 2.69 -6.24 5.10
N GLY A 45 3.22 -6.43 3.88
CA GLY A 45 3.29 -5.36 2.88
C GLY A 45 1.92 -4.87 2.42
N THR A 46 0.93 -5.76 2.31
CA THR A 46 -0.45 -5.38 2.01
C THR A 46 -1.03 -4.53 3.13
N PHE A 47 -0.81 -4.92 4.39
CA PHE A 47 -1.20 -4.16 5.56
C PHE A 47 -0.55 -2.77 5.59
N ALA A 48 0.75 -2.67 5.30
CA ALA A 48 1.47 -1.39 5.24
C ALA A 48 0.90 -0.44 4.17
N HIS A 49 0.54 -0.96 2.99
CA HIS A 49 -0.12 -0.17 1.95
C HIS A 49 -1.50 0.32 2.39
N GLU A 50 -2.30 -0.53 3.02
CA GLU A 50 -3.62 -0.15 3.54
C GLU A 50 -3.53 0.91 4.63
N LEU A 51 -2.54 0.78 5.53
CA LEU A 51 -2.28 1.80 6.53
C LEU A 51 -1.87 3.12 5.87
N SER A 52 -0.99 3.09 4.86
CA SER A 52 -0.59 4.28 4.10
C SER A 52 -1.79 4.97 3.45
N GLU A 53 -2.69 4.20 2.85
CA GLU A 53 -3.92 4.73 2.24
C GLU A 53 -4.83 5.42 3.27
N LEU A 54 -4.87 4.94 4.52
CA LEU A 54 -5.60 5.63 5.59
C LEU A 54 -5.03 7.03 5.87
N TYR A 55 -3.71 7.19 5.90
CA TYR A 55 -3.04 8.49 6.05
C TYR A 55 -3.30 9.39 4.83
N PHE A 56 -3.22 8.87 3.61
CA PHE A 56 -3.53 9.64 2.41
C PHE A 56 -5.00 10.03 2.33
N SER A 57 -5.93 9.16 2.76
CA SER A 57 -7.35 9.49 2.87
C SER A 57 -7.61 10.65 3.84
N ARG A 58 -6.83 10.76 4.92
CA ARG A 58 -6.87 11.91 5.85
C ARG A 58 -6.36 13.20 5.24
N LYS A 59 -5.35 13.13 4.36
CA LYS A 59 -4.74 14.29 3.69
C LYS A 59 -5.53 14.76 2.47
N TYR A 60 -6.00 13.82 1.64
CA TYR A 60 -6.55 14.06 0.31
C TYR A 60 -7.98 13.56 0.10
N GLY A 61 -8.41 12.55 0.86
CA GLY A 61 -9.72 11.90 0.71
C GLY A 61 -10.85 12.53 1.51
N GLY A 62 -10.60 13.61 2.26
CA GLY A 62 -11.61 14.28 3.08
C GLY A 62 -12.00 13.52 4.35
N LEU A 63 -11.23 12.49 4.75
CA LEU A 63 -11.47 11.76 5.98
C LEU A 63 -11.27 12.70 7.19
N THR A 64 -12.24 12.75 8.11
CA THR A 64 -12.11 13.56 9.32
C THR A 64 -11.13 12.94 10.32
N GLU A 65 -10.65 13.72 11.29
CA GLU A 65 -9.79 13.22 12.36
C GLU A 65 -10.49 12.13 13.22
N ILE A 66 -11.79 12.30 13.48
CA ILE A 66 -12.58 11.31 14.24
C ILE A 66 -12.65 9.98 13.47
N GLU A 67 -12.93 10.03 12.16
CA GLU A 67 -12.98 8.85 11.31
C GLU A 67 -11.62 8.18 11.17
N PHE A 68 -10.54 8.96 11.03
CA PHE A 68 -9.17 8.47 11.03
C PHE A 68 -8.85 7.73 12.32
N ASN A 69 -9.05 8.35 13.48
CA ASN A 69 -8.73 7.75 14.78
C ASN A 69 -9.52 6.46 15.01
N LYS A 70 -10.81 6.44 14.61
CA LYS A 70 -11.65 5.24 14.68
C LYS A 70 -11.12 4.12 13.79
N ALA A 71 -10.75 4.42 12.54
CA ALA A 71 -10.20 3.42 11.63
C ALA A 71 -8.83 2.93 12.12
N PHE A 72 -7.94 3.84 12.48
CA PHE A 72 -6.58 3.55 12.95
C PHE A 72 -6.58 2.65 14.19
N SER A 73 -7.51 2.87 15.14
CA SER A 73 -7.65 1.96 16.28
C SER A 73 -7.91 0.50 15.87
N ASN A 74 -8.64 0.26 14.77
CA ASN A 74 -8.85 -1.10 14.26
C ASN A 74 -7.56 -1.68 13.65
N TYR A 75 -6.78 -0.86 12.94
CA TYR A 75 -5.48 -1.27 12.39
C TYR A 75 -4.51 -1.71 13.49
N LYS A 76 -4.52 -1.07 14.66
CA LYS A 76 -3.68 -1.45 15.81
C LYS A 76 -3.94 -2.86 16.36
N HIS A 77 -5.10 -3.44 16.07
CA HIS A 77 -5.46 -4.79 16.51
C HIS A 77 -5.11 -5.87 15.47
N ASN A 78 -4.59 -5.48 14.30
CA ASN A 78 -4.15 -6.41 13.28
C ASN A 78 -2.83 -7.10 13.68
N GLU A 79 -2.65 -8.37 13.31
CA GLU A 79 -1.45 -9.15 13.61
C GLU A 79 -0.16 -8.58 12.98
N TYR A 80 -0.28 -7.86 11.86
CA TYR A 80 0.83 -7.21 11.18
C TYR A 80 1.16 -5.83 11.73
N TYR A 81 0.40 -5.31 12.70
CA TYR A 81 0.70 -4.01 13.27
C TYR A 81 1.88 -4.08 14.23
N SER A 82 2.85 -3.20 14.01
CA SER A 82 3.90 -2.85 14.96
C SER A 82 4.15 -1.34 14.92
N GLU A 83 4.70 -0.77 16.00
CA GLU A 83 5.09 0.65 15.98
C GLU A 83 6.19 0.91 14.95
N GLU A 84 7.10 -0.05 14.72
CA GLU A 84 8.13 0.06 13.69
C GLU A 84 7.53 0.13 12.27
N LEU A 85 6.57 -0.74 11.93
CA LEU A 85 5.89 -0.70 10.65
C LEU A 85 5.14 0.63 10.46
N ARG A 86 4.49 1.12 11.51
CA ARG A 86 3.83 2.42 11.50
C ARG A 86 4.82 3.55 11.21
N GLU A 87 5.99 3.56 11.85
CA GLU A 87 7.04 4.56 11.60
C GLU A 87 7.52 4.52 10.14
N TYR A 88 7.68 3.34 9.54
CA TYR A 88 8.02 3.23 8.11
C TYR A 88 6.90 3.73 7.21
N VAL A 89 5.63 3.47 7.55
CA VAL A 89 4.49 4.02 6.81
C VAL A 89 4.45 5.54 6.89
N GLU A 90 4.68 6.13 8.06
CA GLU A 90 4.74 7.59 8.23
C GLU A 90 5.89 8.20 7.39
N GLN A 91 7.08 7.58 7.39
CA GLN A 91 8.21 7.98 6.52
C GLN A 91 7.86 7.89 5.03
N TYR A 92 7.16 6.83 4.60
CA TYR A 92 6.72 6.68 3.22
C TYR A 92 5.71 7.79 2.84
N VAL A 93 4.75 8.07 3.71
CA VAL A 93 3.78 9.16 3.52
C VAL A 93 4.53 10.49 3.36
N ASP A 94 5.49 10.80 4.22
CA ASP A 94 6.28 12.04 4.15
C ASP A 94 7.07 12.15 2.83
N MET A 95 7.70 11.06 2.37
CA MET A 95 8.39 11.03 1.08
C MET A 95 7.43 11.32 -0.09
N VAL A 96 6.21 10.77 -0.07
CA VAL A 96 5.21 11.05 -1.10
C VAL A 96 4.77 12.51 -1.06
N GLU A 97 4.58 13.07 0.14
CA GLU A 97 4.23 14.49 0.30
C GLU A 97 5.32 15.41 -0.26
N GLU A 98 6.60 15.10 -0.02
CA GLU A 98 7.74 15.82 -0.60
C GLU A 98 7.63 15.86 -2.14
N ARG A 99 7.42 14.70 -2.78
CA ARG A 99 7.26 14.60 -4.24
C ARG A 99 6.03 15.35 -4.77
N VAL A 100 4.91 15.29 -4.05
CA VAL A 100 3.68 16.00 -4.43
C VAL A 100 3.89 17.51 -4.33
N ASN A 101 4.61 17.99 -3.33
CA ASN A 101 4.92 19.40 -3.15
C ASN A 101 5.89 19.89 -4.24
N GLU A 102 6.93 19.11 -4.55
CA GLU A 102 7.84 19.38 -5.69
C GLU A 102 7.08 19.52 -7.00
N ALA A 103 6.13 18.63 -7.29
CA ALA A 103 5.37 18.64 -8.54
C ALA A 103 4.31 19.77 -8.64
N LYS A 104 3.94 20.40 -7.53
CA LYS A 104 2.99 21.52 -7.48
C LYS A 104 3.67 22.89 -7.60
N ALA A 105 4.98 22.96 -7.38
CA ALA A 105 5.79 24.18 -7.49
C ALA A 105 6.03 24.55 -8.96
#